data_AF-A0A1K1QHF5-F1
#
_entry.id   AF-A0A1K1QHF5-F1
#
_cell.length_a   1.000
_cell.length_b   1.000
_cell.length_c   1.000
_cell.angle_alpha   90.00
_cell.angle_beta   90.00
_cell.angle_gamma   90.00
#
_symmetry.space_group_name_H-M   'P 1'
#
loop_
_entity.id
_entity.type
_entity.pdbx_description
1 polymer ?
#
loop_
_entity_poly.entity_id
_entity_poly.type
_entity_poly.pdbx_seq_one_letter_code
_entity_poly.pdbx_strand_id
1 'polypeptide(L)'
;MTERKQMTEKLAAELARLLDVEQLDTNATIAGMGWDSMMLVELAIAAEVVYERRIDLEKLQVDFDMKLGDIFNKVDELMRETEPAGPVAE
;
A
#
# COMPACT_ATOMS: atom_id res chain seq x y z
N MET A 1 8.18 -3.35 -18.88
CA MET A 1 7.29 -2.98 -17.74
C MET A 1 7.93 -3.53 -16.48
N THR A 2 8.30 -2.67 -15.53
CA THR A 2 9.06 -3.02 -14.32
C THR A 2 8.16 -3.71 -13.29
N GLU A 3 8.65 -4.70 -12.55
CA GLU A 3 7.89 -5.45 -11.52
C GLU A 3 7.19 -4.54 -10.50
N ARG A 4 7.83 -3.41 -10.16
CA ARG A 4 7.25 -2.38 -9.29
C ARG A 4 5.89 -1.89 -9.78
N LYS A 5 5.75 -1.60 -11.08
CA LYS A 5 4.48 -1.12 -11.64
C LYS A 5 3.37 -2.16 -11.47
N GLN A 6 3.67 -3.43 -11.69
CA GLN A 6 2.71 -4.52 -11.50
C GLN A 6 2.28 -4.68 -10.04
N MET A 7 3.18 -4.51 -9.07
CA MET A 7 2.83 -4.61 -7.64
C MET A 7 1.94 -3.45 -7.21
N THR A 8 2.24 -2.22 -7.64
CA THR A 8 1.39 -1.05 -7.39
C THR A 8 0.01 -1.21 -8.01
N GLU A 9 -0.09 -1.75 -9.23
CA GLU A 9 -1.37 -2.03 -9.90
C GLU A 9 -2.18 -3.11 -9.15
N LYS A 10 -1.52 -4.18 -8.67
CA LYS A 10 -2.16 -5.21 -7.83
C LYS A 10 -2.66 -4.65 -6.51
N LEU A 11 -1.85 -3.81 -5.85
CA LEU A 11 -2.23 -3.15 -4.60
C LEU A 11 -3.43 -2.24 -4.79
N ALA A 12 -3.45 -1.45 -5.87
CA ALA A 12 -4.58 -0.60 -6.22
C ALA A 12 -5.85 -1.42 -6.47
N ALA A 13 -5.74 -2.54 -7.19
CA ALA A 13 -6.87 -3.42 -7.48
C ALA A 13 -7.42 -4.09 -6.21
N GLU A 14 -6.54 -4.59 -5.34
CA GLU A 14 -6.98 -5.24 -4.09
C GLU A 14 -7.59 -4.24 -3.12
N LEU A 15 -7.04 -3.03 -3.03
CA LEU A 15 -7.63 -1.98 -2.21
C LEU A 15 -8.98 -1.52 -2.77
N ALA A 16 -9.11 -1.37 -4.08
CA ALA A 16 -10.39 -1.04 -4.71
C ALA A 16 -11.45 -2.12 -4.40
N ARG A 17 -11.05 -3.40 -4.36
CA ARG A 17 -11.90 -4.53 -3.98
C ARG A 17 -12.34 -4.48 -2.52
N LEU A 18 -11.46 -4.11 -1.59
CA LEU A 18 -11.80 -3.98 -0.17
C LEU A 18 -12.78 -2.82 0.06
N LEU A 19 -12.54 -1.70 -0.62
CA LEU A 19 -13.34 -0.48 -0.54
C LEU A 19 -14.67 -0.54 -1.31
N ASP A 20 -14.94 -1.64 -2.03
CA ASP A 20 -16.09 -1.80 -2.93
C ASP A 20 -16.22 -0.66 -3.95
N VAL A 21 -15.09 -0.26 -4.55
CA VAL A 21 -15.04 0.77 -5.60
C VAL A 21 -14.50 0.22 -6.92
N GLU A 22 -14.95 0.78 -8.04
CA GLU A 22 -14.54 0.31 -9.37
C GLU A 22 -13.06 0.60 -9.66
N GLN A 23 -12.59 1.79 -9.26
CA GLN A 23 -11.20 2.20 -9.45
C GLN A 23 -10.81 3.28 -8.43
N LEU A 24 -9.54 3.28 -8.05
CA LEU A 24 -8.94 4.31 -7.21
C LEU A 24 -8.20 5.35 -8.05
N ASP A 25 -8.46 6.63 -7.81
CA ASP A 25 -7.65 7.70 -8.40
C ASP A 25 -6.32 7.84 -7.67
N THR A 26 -5.28 7.26 -8.25
CA THR A 26 -3.91 7.34 -7.72
C THR A 26 -3.33 8.76 -7.66
N ASN A 27 -3.93 9.73 -8.36
CA ASN A 27 -3.53 11.14 -8.30
C ASN A 27 -4.27 11.93 -7.22
N ALA A 28 -5.34 11.39 -6.65
CA ALA A 28 -6.09 12.03 -5.59
C ALA A 28 -5.30 11.97 -4.26
N THR A 29 -5.43 13.03 -3.48
CA THR A 29 -4.86 13.09 -2.13
C THR A 29 -5.75 12.35 -1.15
N ILE A 30 -5.19 11.88 -0.04
CA ILE A 30 -5.95 11.24 1.05
C ILE A 30 -7.06 12.15 1.55
N ALA A 31 -6.76 13.44 1.75
CA ALA A 31 -7.78 14.45 2.09
C ALA A 31 -8.86 14.59 1.01
N GLY A 32 -8.47 14.60 -0.27
CA GLY A 32 -9.40 14.73 -1.39
C GLY A 32 -10.34 13.55 -1.56
N MET A 33 -9.91 12.35 -1.13
CA MET A 33 -10.74 11.14 -1.11
C MET A 33 -11.56 10.99 0.18
N GLY A 34 -11.36 11.86 1.17
CA GLY A 34 -12.01 11.74 2.48
C GLY A 34 -11.59 10.48 3.25
N TRP A 35 -10.36 10.01 3.02
CA TRP A 35 -9.85 8.83 3.69
C TRP A 35 -9.59 9.09 5.17
N ASP A 36 -10.04 8.16 6.00
CA ASP A 36 -9.81 8.15 7.43
C ASP A 36 -8.89 6.98 7.84
N SER A 37 -8.73 6.78 9.15
CA SER A 37 -7.93 5.69 9.70
C SER A 37 -8.38 4.30 9.26
N MET A 38 -9.66 4.09 8.94
CA MET A 38 -10.18 2.80 8.46
C MET A 38 -9.63 2.48 7.07
N MET A 39 -9.57 3.48 6.18
CA MET A 39 -9.03 3.30 4.83
C MET A 39 -7.53 2.97 4.85
N LEU A 40 -6.79 3.51 5.83
CA LEU A 40 -5.38 3.15 6.05
C LEU A 40 -5.22 1.70 6.52
N VAL A 41 -6.16 1.19 7.30
CA VAL A 41 -6.20 -0.23 7.68
C VAL A 41 -6.50 -1.10 6.46
N GLU A 42 -7.44 -0.70 5.60
CA GLU A 42 -7.72 -1.45 4.36
C GLU A 42 -6.52 -1.46 3.41
N LEU A 43 -5.82 -0.33 3.27
CA LEU A 43 -4.56 -0.26 2.54
C LEU A 43 -3.54 -1.26 3.08
N ALA A 44 -3.44 -1.38 4.41
CA ALA A 44 -2.57 -2.35 5.05
C ALA A 44 -2.94 -3.77 4.66
N ILE A 45 -4.21 -4.13 4.81
CA ILE A 45 -4.74 -5.47 4.48
C ILE A 45 -4.47 -5.79 3.01
N ALA A 46 -4.73 -4.85 2.10
CA ALA A 46 -4.44 -5.02 0.67
C ALA A 46 -2.95 -5.26 0.43
N ALA A 47 -2.07 -4.51 1.11
CA ALA A 47 -0.63 -4.73 1.03
C ALA A 47 -0.24 -6.11 1.57
N GLU A 48 -0.80 -6.55 2.70
CA GLU A 48 -0.49 -7.86 3.26
C GLU A 48 -0.91 -9.01 2.34
N VAL A 49 -2.03 -8.86 1.64
CA VAL A 49 -2.50 -9.83 0.63
C VAL A 49 -1.58 -9.83 -0.59
N VAL A 50 -1.22 -8.66 -1.12
CA VAL A 50 -0.41 -8.56 -2.35
C VAL A 50 1.03 -9.00 -2.16
N TYR A 51 1.62 -8.69 -1.00
CA TYR A 51 3.01 -9.05 -0.67
C TYR A 51 3.13 -10.33 0.16
N GLU A 52 2.01 -10.97 0.49
CA GLU A 52 1.91 -12.22 1.27
C GLU A 52 2.65 -12.17 2.62
N ARG A 53 2.69 -10.99 3.27
CA ARG A 53 3.34 -10.78 4.58
C ARG A 53 2.83 -9.53 5.26
N ARG A 54 3.07 -9.42 6.57
CA ARG A 54 2.65 -8.26 7.36
C ARG A 54 3.39 -6.98 6.98
N ILE A 55 2.65 -5.87 6.95
CA ILE A 55 3.21 -4.54 6.76
C ILE A 55 3.25 -3.80 8.10
N ASP A 56 4.35 -3.13 8.36
CA ASP A 56 4.51 -2.26 9.52
C ASP A 56 3.95 -0.86 9.19
N LEU A 57 2.66 -0.66 9.47
CA LEU A 57 2.00 0.63 9.22
C LEU A 57 2.61 1.79 10.01
N GLU A 58 3.28 1.53 11.14
CA GLU A 58 3.92 2.61 11.90
C GLU A 58 5.10 3.23 11.14
N LYS A 59 5.73 2.44 10.27
CA LYS A 59 6.76 2.91 9.34
C LYS A 59 6.19 3.59 8.10
N LEU A 60 4.91 3.37 7.81
CA LEU A 60 4.22 4.00 6.70
C LEU A 60 3.78 5.41 7.11
N GLN A 61 4.69 6.38 6.93
CA GLN A 61 4.38 7.78 7.15
C GLN A 61 3.42 8.28 6.06
N VAL A 62 2.16 8.49 6.44
CA VAL A 62 1.11 9.02 5.57
C VAL A 62 0.68 10.41 6.00
N ASP A 63 0.83 11.38 5.11
CA ASP A 63 0.26 12.73 5.24
C ASP A 63 -1.02 12.87 4.41
N PHE A 64 -1.96 13.69 4.88
CA PHE A 64 -3.25 13.93 4.22
C PHE A 64 -3.12 14.56 2.83
N ASP A 65 -2.04 15.31 2.59
CA ASP A 65 -1.73 15.95 1.31
C ASP A 65 -1.01 15.02 0.33
N MET A 66 -0.62 13.82 0.75
CA MET A 66 0.02 12.85 -0.17
C MET A 66 -1.00 12.23 -1.10
N LYS A 67 -0.55 11.96 -2.33
CA LYS A 67 -1.33 11.24 -3.32
C LYS A 67 -1.31 9.75 -3.02
N LEU A 68 -2.38 9.07 -3.37
CA LEU A 68 -2.50 7.63 -3.21
C LEU A 68 -1.38 6.86 -3.94
N GLY A 69 -1.00 7.29 -5.15
CA GLY A 69 0.11 6.68 -5.88
C GLY A 69 1.45 6.78 -5.13
N ASP A 70 1.70 7.89 -4.44
CA ASP A 70 2.91 8.08 -3.63
C ASP A 70 2.91 7.16 -2.40
N ILE A 71 1.74 6.92 -1.80
CA ILE A 71 1.57 5.97 -0.71
C ILE A 71 1.85 4.55 -1.17
N PHE A 72 1.32 4.15 -2.34
CA PHE A 72 1.62 2.83 -2.89
C PHE A 72 3.11 2.62 -3.19
N ASN A 73 3.81 3.67 -3.63
CA ASN A 73 5.26 3.62 -3.81
C ASN A 73 5.97 3.41 -2.47
N LYS A 74 5.59 4.15 -1.42
CA LYS A 74 6.13 3.95 -0.06
C LYS A 74 5.86 2.55 0.47
N VAL A 75 4.69 1.98 0.19
CA VAL A 75 4.36 0.60 0.55
C VAL A 75 5.30 -0.38 -0.19
N ASP A 76 5.49 -0.24 -1.50
CA ASP A 76 6.44 -1.09 -2.26
C ASP A 76 7.88 -0.95 -1.73
N GLU A 77 8.32 0.27 -1.42
CA GLU A 77 9.64 0.52 -0.82
C GLU A 77 9.78 -0.14 0.54
N LEU A 78 8.84 0.10 1.46
CA LEU A 78 8.85 -0.50 2.79
C LEU A 78 8.87 -2.03 2.74
N MET A 79 8.06 -2.61 1.86
CA MET A 79 8.03 -4.06 1.71
C MET A 79 9.36 -4.58 1.16
N ARG A 80 9.97 -3.92 0.17
CA ARG A 80 11.29 -4.32 -0.34
C ARG A 80 12.40 -4.17 0.70
N GLU A 81 12.40 -3.09 1.49
CA GLU A 81 13.38 -2.90 2.56
C GLU A 81 13.22 -3.93 3.69
N THR A 82 11.99 -4.39 3.91
CA THR A 82 11.66 -5.44 4.88
C THR A 82 11.76 -6.83 4.26
N GLU A 83 12.46 -7.01 3.12
CA GLU A 83 12.88 -8.35 2.68
C GLU A 83 13.53 -9.05 3.88
N PRO A 84 13.03 -10.22 4.32
CA PRO A 84 13.66 -10.94 5.40
C PRO A 84 15.10 -11.20 4.95
N ALA A 85 16.06 -10.57 5.63
CA ALA A 85 17.42 -11.07 5.62
C ALA A 85 17.29 -12.59 5.83
N GLY A 86 17.86 -13.36 4.90
CA GLY A 86 17.72 -14.81 4.83
C GLY A 86 17.87 -15.48 6.20
N PRO A 87 17.38 -16.73 6.33
CA PRO A 87 17.00 -17.34 7.59
C PRO A 87 17.94 -16.93 8.72
N VAL A 88 17.38 -16.31 9.77
CA VAL A 88 18.09 -16.21 11.05
C VAL A 88 18.47 -17.63 11.43
N ALA A 89 19.73 -17.98 11.13
CA ALA A 89 20.35 -19.20 11.57
C ALA A 89 20.47 -19.04 13.09
N GLU A 90 19.51 -19.61 13.81
CA GLU A 90 19.68 -19.98 15.22
C GLU A 90 20.77 -21.04 15.36
#